data_AF-A0A497QAP7-F1
#
_entry.id   AF-A0A497QAP7-F1
#
_cell.length_a   1.000
_cell.length_b   1.000
_cell.length_c   1.000
_cell.angle_alpha   90.00
_cell.angle_beta   90.00
_cell.angle_gamma   90.00
#
_symmetry.space_group_name_H-M   'P 1'
#
loop_
_entity.id
_entity.type
_entity.pdbx_description
1 polymer ?
#
loop_
_entity_poly.entity_id
_entity_poly.type
_entity_poly.pdbx_seq_one_letter_code
_entity_poly.pdbx_strand_id
1 'polypeptide(L)'
;RQTLGHSKYSVWAVNPRYTSQTCHVCGERGIRVEDATSTTEKKGGEYFYCAECDAHFHADVNASRNIMHVHPGPSTVAGRTT
;
A
#
# COMPACT_ATOMS: atom_id res chain seq x y z
N ARG A 1 35.01 19.00 -2.05
CA ARG A 1 33.54 19.17 -2.06
C ARG A 1 32.96 17.94 -1.37
N GLN A 2 32.59 18.05 -0.10
CA GLN A 2 32.04 16.92 0.66
C GLN A 2 30.67 16.55 0.09
N THR A 3 30.57 15.34 -0.45
CA THR A 3 29.32 14.71 -0.88
C THR A 3 28.46 14.52 0.37
N LEU A 4 27.36 15.27 0.46
CA LEU A 4 26.34 15.10 1.49
C LEU A 4 25.88 13.64 1.48
N GLY A 5 26.08 12.97 2.61
CA GLY A 5 25.86 11.53 2.75
C GLY A 5 24.39 11.15 2.65
N HIS A 6 24.13 10.01 2.01
CA HIS A 6 22.91 9.24 2.27
C HIS A 6 23.12 8.49 3.59
N SER A 7 22.77 9.13 4.70
CA SER A 7 22.76 8.46 6.01
C SER A 7 21.55 7.51 6.08
N LYS A 8 21.83 6.22 5.88
CA LYS A 8 21.02 5.07 6.33
C LYS A 8 19.69 4.75 5.60
N TYR A 9 19.00 5.67 4.91
CA TYR A 9 17.70 5.38 4.27
C TYR A 9 17.55 5.95 2.83
N SER A 10 16.95 5.18 1.94
CA SER A 10 16.60 5.56 0.55
C SER A 10 15.08 5.54 0.34
N VAL A 11 14.52 6.51 -0.38
CA VAL A 11 13.09 6.55 -0.75
C VAL A 11 12.93 6.19 -2.23
N TRP A 12 12.00 5.28 -2.52
CA TRP A 12 11.72 4.79 -3.87
C TRP A 12 10.25 5.02 -4.23
N ALA A 13 9.98 5.58 -5.40
CA ALA A 13 8.61 5.73 -5.90
C ALA A 13 8.14 4.42 -6.55
N VAL A 14 6.92 3.99 -6.24
CA VAL A 14 6.27 2.83 -6.87
C VAL A 14 4.97 3.26 -7.56
N ASN A 15 4.48 2.45 -8.50
CA ASN A 15 3.16 2.65 -9.08
C ASN A 15 2.08 2.23 -8.06
N PRO A 16 1.21 3.15 -7.58
CA PRO A 16 0.24 2.85 -6.53
C PRO A 16 -1.05 2.19 -7.06
N ARG A 17 -1.12 1.83 -8.35
CA ARG A 17 -2.36 1.33 -8.95
C ARG A 17 -2.82 0.06 -8.23
N TYR A 18 -4.09 0.05 -7.84
CA TYR A 18 -4.79 -1.07 -7.17
C TYR A 18 -4.33 -1.42 -5.75
N THR A 19 -3.38 -0.70 -5.15
CA THR A 19 -2.89 -1.02 -3.78
C THR A 19 -3.97 -0.90 -2.72
N SER A 20 -4.95 -0.01 -2.90
CA SER A 20 -6.10 0.15 -2.00
C SER A 20 -7.29 -0.76 -2.32
N GLN A 21 -7.22 -1.52 -3.41
CA GLN A 21 -8.33 -2.33 -3.93
C GLN A 21 -8.03 -3.83 -3.88
N THR A 22 -6.80 -4.21 -3.57
CA THR A 22 -6.32 -5.60 -3.54
C THR A 22 -6.01 -6.00 -2.11
N CYS A 23 -6.27 -7.25 -1.77
CA CYS A 23 -5.96 -7.81 -0.47
C CYS A 23 -4.48 -8.17 -0.40
N HIS A 24 -3.74 -7.63 0.57
CA HIS A 24 -2.31 -7.94 0.72
C HIS A 24 -2.02 -9.39 1.13
N VAL A 25 -3.05 -10.16 1.50
CA VAL A 25 -2.91 -11.57 1.90
C VAL A 25 -3.06 -12.49 0.70
N CYS A 26 -4.16 -12.38 -0.04
CA CYS A 26 -4.49 -13.31 -1.13
C CYS A 26 -4.39 -12.70 -2.54
N GLY A 27 -4.18 -11.38 -2.66
CA GLY A 27 -4.08 -10.68 -3.95
C GLY A 27 -5.43 -10.35 -4.60
N GLU A 28 -6.53 -10.94 -4.12
CA GLU A 28 -7.87 -10.69 -4.68
C GLU A 28 -8.40 -9.29 -4.39
N ARG A 29 -9.40 -8.86 -5.19
CA ARG A 29 -10.05 -7.57 -4.97
C ARG A 29 -10.89 -7.61 -3.69
N GLY A 30 -10.92 -6.47 -3.00
CA GLY A 30 -11.82 -6.25 -1.86
C GLY A 30 -12.48 -4.88 -1.93
N ILE A 31 -13.24 -4.57 -0.89
CA ILE A 31 -14.06 -3.37 -0.77
C ILE A 31 -13.67 -2.57 0.46
N ARG A 32 -13.90 -1.25 0.43
CA ARG A 32 -13.78 -0.42 1.62
C ARG A 32 -15.08 -0.50 2.41
N VAL A 33 -14.97 -0.59 3.72
CA VAL A 33 -16.09 -0.78 4.65
C VAL A 33 -15.97 0.19 5.83
N GLU A 34 -17.06 0.39 6.55
CA GLU A 34 -17.14 1.38 7.63
C GLU A 34 -16.23 1.05 8.82
N ASP A 35 -16.26 -0.21 9.26
CA ASP A 35 -15.61 -0.68 10.48
C ASP A 35 -15.04 -2.09 10.30
N ALA A 36 -14.35 -2.59 11.32
CA ALA A 36 -13.66 -3.88 11.30
C ALA A 36 -14.58 -5.11 11.19
N THR A 37 -15.90 -4.95 11.32
CA THR A 37 -16.88 -6.04 11.27
C THR A 37 -17.81 -5.94 10.08
N SER A 38 -17.87 -4.78 9.43
CA SER A 38 -18.72 -4.54 8.28
C SER A 38 -18.22 -5.29 7.04
N THR A 39 -19.17 -5.79 6.26
CA THR A 39 -18.93 -6.47 4.98
C THR A 39 -19.63 -5.75 3.82
N THR A 40 -20.16 -4.55 4.08
CA THR A 40 -20.92 -3.76 3.10
C THR A 40 -20.06 -2.61 2.59
N GLU A 41 -20.04 -2.43 1.27
CA GLU A 41 -19.22 -1.41 0.64
C GLU A 41 -19.64 0.00 1.09
N LYS A 42 -18.66 0.76 1.58
CA LYS A 42 -18.76 2.18 1.87
C LYS A 42 -17.65 2.92 1.16
N LYS A 43 -18.03 3.81 0.24
CA LYS A 43 -17.07 4.64 -0.48
C LYS A 43 -16.29 5.50 0.53
N GLY A 44 -14.97 5.29 0.57
CA GLY A 44 -14.09 5.98 1.53
C GLY A 44 -14.12 5.44 2.96
N GLY A 45 -14.65 4.23 3.19
CA GLY A 45 -14.61 3.58 4.50
C GLY A 45 -13.18 3.40 5.03
N GLU A 46 -12.98 3.44 6.35
CA GLU A 46 -11.64 3.39 6.96
C GLU A 46 -11.04 1.97 6.92
N TYR A 47 -11.88 0.96 6.74
CA TYR A 47 -11.49 -0.44 6.73
C TYR A 47 -11.58 -1.02 5.32
N PHE A 48 -10.90 -2.14 5.13
CA PHE A 48 -10.90 -2.95 3.92
C PHE A 48 -11.34 -4.37 4.28
N TYR A 49 -12.26 -4.91 3.50
CA TYR A 49 -12.75 -6.27 3.61
C TYR A 49 -12.46 -7.05 2.32
N CYS A 50 -11.93 -8.26 2.48
CA CYS A 50 -11.77 -9.22 1.40
C CYS A 50 -12.68 -10.43 1.64
N ALA A 51 -13.63 -10.67 0.73
CA ALA A 51 -14.54 -11.82 0.83
C ALA A 51 -13.85 -13.17 0.56
N GLU A 52 -12.74 -13.18 -0.18
CA GLU A 52 -12.05 -14.43 -0.55
C GLU A 52 -11.36 -15.09 0.65
N CYS A 53 -10.68 -14.30 1.49
CA CYS A 53 -9.96 -14.79 2.66
C CYS A 53 -10.58 -14.36 3.99
N ASP A 54 -11.78 -13.78 3.93
CA ASP A 54 -12.56 -13.25 5.05
C ASP A 54 -11.73 -12.36 6.01
N ALA A 55 -10.92 -11.49 5.41
CA ALA A 55 -9.95 -10.70 6.17
C ALA A 55 -10.34 -9.22 6.24
N HIS A 56 -10.19 -8.65 7.43
CA HIS A 56 -10.45 -7.24 7.72
C HIS A 56 -9.19 -6.52 8.17
N PHE A 57 -8.95 -5.35 7.58
CA PHE A 57 -7.81 -4.52 7.92
C PHE A 57 -8.19 -3.05 7.89
N HIS A 58 -7.43 -2.20 8.55
CA HIS A 58 -7.45 -0.78 8.22
C HIS A 58 -7.01 -0.62 6.75
N ALA A 59 -7.76 0.13 5.95
CA ALA A 59 -7.55 0.21 4.51
C ALA A 59 -6.14 0.70 4.14
N ASP A 60 -5.62 1.68 4.89
CA ASP A 60 -4.29 2.24 4.66
C ASP A 60 -3.17 1.27 5.06
N VAL A 61 -3.40 0.41 6.06
CA VAL A 61 -2.44 -0.65 6.43
C VAL A 61 -2.38 -1.71 5.33
N ASN A 62 -3.54 -2.11 4.80
CA ASN A 62 -3.60 -3.01 3.64
C ASN A 62 -2.86 -2.42 2.43
N ALA A 63 -3.15 -1.15 2.09
CA ALA A 63 -2.49 -0.47 0.99
C ALA A 63 -0.96 -0.34 1.17
N SER A 64 -0.50 -0.05 2.39
CA SER A 64 0.92 0.03 2.72
C SER A 64 1.62 -1.32 2.54
N ARG A 65 0.99 -2.42 2.98
CA ARG A 65 1.52 -3.77 2.79
C ARG A 65 1.58 -4.15 1.30
N ASN A 66 0.58 -3.75 0.51
CA ASN A 66 0.64 -3.93 -0.95
C ASN A 66 1.79 -3.14 -1.58
N ILE A 67 2.03 -1.90 -1.17
CA ILE A 67 3.17 -1.09 -1.65
C ILE A 67 4.51 -1.78 -1.33
N MET A 68 4.65 -2.34 -0.13
CA MET A 68 5.84 -3.12 0.25
C MET A 68 6.04 -4.33 -0.67
N HIS A 69 4.96 -4.99 -1.09
CA HIS A 69 5.02 -6.19 -1.94
C HIS A 69 5.30 -5.87 -3.42
N VAL A 70 4.94 -4.67 -3.90
CA VAL A 70 5.19 -4.22 -5.28
C VAL A 70 6.66 -3.87 -5.53
N HIS A 71 7.53 -3.91 -4.51
CA HIS A 71 8.94 -3.53 -4.61
C HIS A 71 9.73 -4.41 -5.62
N PRO A 72 10.06 -3.91 -6.83
CA PRO A 72 10.79 -4.67 -7.83
C PRO A 72 12.28 -4.37 -7.68
N GLY A 73 12.90 -4.76 -6.55
CA GLY A 73 14.30 -4.39 -6.25
C GLY A 73 14.56 -2.87 -6.29
N PRO A 74 15.82 -2.42 -6.12
CA PRO A 74 16.14 -1.00 -6.08
C PRO A 74 16.02 -0.40 -7.49
N SER A 75 15.02 0.46 -7.71
CA SER A 75 14.90 1.26 -8.94
C SER A 75 15.54 2.63 -8.72
N THR A 76 16.84 2.77 -9.03
CA THR A 76 17.63 4.02 -8.94
C THR A 76 16.94 5.20 -9.64
N VAL A 77 16.06 5.92 -8.95
CA VAL A 77 15.53 7.21 -9.43
C VAL A 77 16.44 8.31 -8.88
N ALA A 78 17.08 9.06 -9.79
CA ALA A 78 17.88 10.22 -9.41
C ALA A 78 16.97 11.26 -8.73
N GLY A 79 17.36 11.68 -7.52
CA GLY A 79 16.64 12.70 -6.76
C GLY A 79 16.44 13.98 -7.58
N ARG A 80 15.24 14.54 -7.53
CA ARG A 80 14.90 15.79 -8.21
C ARG A 80 15.64 16.95 -7.55
N THR A 81 16.66 17.48 -8.21
CA THR A 81 17.25 18.79 -7.89
C THR A 81 16.30 19.89 -8.34
N THR A 82 15.74 20.64 -7.38
CA THR A 82 15.15 21.96 -7.61
C THR A 82 16.22 23.03 -7.52
#